data_AF-A0A942MXM9-F1
#
_entry.id   AF-A0A942MXM9-F1
#
_cell.length_a   1.000
_cell.length_b   1.000
_cell.length_c   1.000
_cell.angle_alpha   90.00
_cell.angle_beta   90.00
_cell.angle_gamma   90.00
#
_symmetry.space_group_name_H-M   'P 1'
#
loop_
_entity.id
_entity.type
_entity.pdbx_description
1 polymer ?
#
loop_
_entity_poly.entity_id
_entity_poly.type
_entity_poly.pdbx_seq_one_letter_code
_entity_poly.pdbx_strand_id
1 'polypeptide(L)' 'MITKIHQCHACESIRLVKNGKTKKGSPRYLCKDC' A
#
# COMPACT_ATOMS: atom_id res chain seq x y z
N MET A 1 5.62 -19.67 1.32
CA MET A 1 5.18 -18.53 0.50
C MET A 1 5.42 -17.28 1.33
N ILE A 2 6.42 -16.44 1.02
CA ILE A 2 6.63 -15.20 1.78
C ILE A 2 5.62 -14.19 1.24
N THR A 3 4.46 -14.10 1.90
CA THR A 3 3.48 -13.05 1.65
C THR A 3 4.12 -11.73 2.06
N LYS A 4 4.59 -10.96 1.07
CA LYS A 4 5.17 -9.63 1.28
C LYS A 4 4.08 -8.71 1.82
N ILE A 5 3.96 -8.60 3.15
CA ILE A 5 3.01 -7.70 3.80
C ILE A 5 3.41 -6.29 3.39
N HIS A 6 2.57 -5.62 2.60
CA HIS A 6 2.76 -4.21 2.33
C HIS A 6 2.38 -3.45 3.60
N GLN A 7 3.34 -2.75 4.20
CA GLN A 7 3.13 -1.85 5.33
C GLN A 7 3.35 -0.41 4.88
N CYS A 8 2.65 0.53 5.52
CA CYS A 8 2.92 1.94 5.33
C CYS A 8 4.32 2.28 5.86
N HIS A 9 5.12 2.97 5.07
CA HIS A 9 6.47 3.36 5.49
C HIS A 9 6.48 4.44 6.60
N ALA A 10 5.38 5.18 6.77
CA ALA A 10 5.30 6.27 7.74
C ALA A 10 4.86 5.81 9.14
N CYS A 11 3.93 4.84 9.21
CA CYS A 11 3.29 4.43 10.47
C CYS A 11 3.29 2.91 10.69
N GLU A 12 3.95 2.15 9.80
CA GLU A 12 4.05 0.67 9.83
C GLU A 12 2.70 -0.08 9.77
N SER A 13 1.60 0.66 9.58
CA SER A 13 0.27 0.09 9.50
C SER A 13 0.12 -0.79 8.25
N ILE A 14 -0.56 -1.93 8.45
CA ILE A 14 -0.95 -2.85 7.39
C ILE A 14 -2.24 -2.43 6.68
N ARG A 15 -2.94 -1.38 7.15
CA ARG A 15 -4.20 -0.91 6.56
C ARG A 15 -3.94 -0.05 5.33
N LEU A 16 -3.48 -0.71 4.28
CA LEU A 16 -3.27 -0.14 2.97
C LEU A 16 -4.47 -0.44 2.07
N VAL A 17 -5.09 0.60 1.52
CA VAL A 17 -6.19 0.50 0.56
C VAL A 17 -5.71 0.85 -0.84
N LYS A 18 -6.19 0.14 -1.86
CA LYS A 18 -5.83 0.43 -3.24
C LYS A 18 -6.39 1.79 -3.64
N ASN A 19 -5.52 2.73 -4.01
CA ASN A 19 -5.86 4.09 -4.42
C ASN A 19 -5.42 4.34 -5.86
N GLY A 20 -6.11 3.68 -6.78
CA GLY A 20 -5.86 3.80 -8.21
C GLY A 20 -4.59 3.10 -8.69
N LYS A 21 -4.05 3.59 -9.81
CA LYS A 21 -2.87 3.06 -10.49
C LYS A 21 -1.93 4.19 -10.90
N THR A 22 -0.64 3.91 -11.00
CA THR A 22 0.33 4.85 -11.60
C THR A 22 0.10 4.97 -13.11
N LYS A 23 0.69 5.98 -13.76
CA LYS A 23 0.70 6.09 -15.24
C LYS A 23 1.28 4.85 -15.94
N LYS A 24 2.10 4.05 -15.24
CA LYS A 24 2.68 2.78 -15.71
C LYS A 24 1.80 1.55 -15.43
N GLY A 25 0.61 1.73 -14.84
CA GLY A 25 -0.33 0.65 -14.54
C GLY A 25 -0.09 -0.07 -13.20
N SER A 26 0.99 0.24 -12.48
CA SER A 26 1.26 -0.34 -11.17
C SER A 26 0.20 0.09 -10.15
N PRO A 27 -0.33 -0.81 -9.31
CA PRO A 27 -1.30 -0.44 -8.29
C PRO A 27 -0.68 0.55 -7.29
N ARG A 28 -1.42 1.60 -6.95
CA ARG A 28 -1.07 2.48 -5.84
C ARG A 28 -1.86 2.06 -4.61
N TYR A 29 -1.23 2.19 -3.46
CA TYR A 29 -1.83 1.94 -2.17
C TYR A 29 -1.72 3.21 -1.33
N LEU A 30 -2.77 3.51 -0.57
CA LEU A 30 -2.85 4.62 0.38
C LEU A 30 -3.01 4.02 1.78
N CYS A 31 -2.30 4.56 2.76
CA CYS A 31 -2.53 4.22 4.16
C CYS A 31 -3.82 4.88 4.64
N LYS A 32 -4.58 4.19 5.49
CA LYS A 32 -5.79 4.74 6.12
C LYS A 32 -5.56 5.31 7.51
N ASP A 33 -4.41 5.04 8.12
CA ASP A 33 -4.10 5.50 9.48
C ASP A 33 -3.29 6.80 9.50
N CYS A 34 -2.60 7.15 8.40
CA CYS A 34 -1.81 8.37 8.26
C CYS A 34 -2.00 9.03 6.90
#